data_AF-A0A1I0ME96-F1
#
_entry.id   AF-A0A1I0ME96-F1
#
_cell.length_a   1.000
_cell.length_b   1.000
_cell.length_c   1.000
_cell.angle_alpha   90.00
_cell.angle_beta   90.00
_cell.angle_gamma   90.00
#
_symmetry.space_group_name_H-M   'P 1'
#
loop_
_entity.id
_entity.type
_entity.pdbx_description
1 polymer ?
#
loop_
_entity_poly.entity_id
_entity_poly.type
_entity_poly.pdbx_seq_one_letter_code
_entity_poly.pdbx_strand_id
1 'polypeptide(L)'
;MPNIFSGLKKLSDNDISLQIALFQSVTIGNAVKETSFKAVGKLVDFANMFTGKTDGSPNKINYQAKGVEDIVLNQIKTLNISSRMELDEMFKNILIEKCNDLNQNSVNESSSEDLISILVIREAAKVYSLNPYMSPATLAQSISDKYYEQFLNRLHKDLLKESPEQAKITDNNIQRYLNKAPIELIRNMSKKIILKELSGRGIGRLIRTETGIKNITAVVECIGLDAFDILKIVISSVYDTVLGINRVSRAILAQLVWVSVNGYGKKFTLNRDALPNYIPANMIAERNDEETEFFMLILNRKELDNKINKTNLEIEKLASQLVKLEEKHLEEYKVFNESKEKFEQLESKKNEYDNNIDKPKEEIKKYYGDVISAKREYDYAESYLKKHTMQISDLKNKLSQAKFEIEQYNSEYSIANEKANMLIIQNSIKLELLWNAYFYKFRFDTQVFEQVVIDFTKAEILKIEEYLKEMHDSDDLDAFSIKTIVSEVVGESTEEAPIEEVLKCTICMVSDLKNAQIRYTSEGDLVVKWVGVGVE
;
A
#
# COMPACT_ATOMS: atom_id res chain seq x y z
N MET A 1 15.87 6.64 -15.28
CA MET A 1 15.48 5.37 -14.64
C MET A 1 15.51 4.30 -15.73
N PRO A 2 15.90 3.03 -15.46
CA PRO A 2 15.70 1.97 -16.44
C PRO A 2 14.21 1.83 -16.76
N ASN A 3 13.85 2.08 -18.02
CA ASN A 3 12.48 2.01 -18.51
C ASN A 3 12.34 0.90 -19.56
N ILE A 4 11.12 0.62 -20.06
CA ILE A 4 10.95 -0.45 -21.05
C ILE A 4 11.77 -0.19 -22.32
N PHE A 5 11.88 1.06 -22.76
CA PHE A 5 12.65 1.42 -23.95
C PHE A 5 14.15 1.15 -23.79
N SER A 6 14.67 1.23 -22.57
CA SER A 6 16.05 0.87 -22.23
C SER A 6 16.36 -0.61 -22.51
N GLY A 7 15.38 -1.49 -22.31
CA GLY A 7 15.46 -2.90 -22.68
C GLY A 7 15.30 -3.11 -24.18
N LEU A 8 14.33 -2.43 -24.79
CA LEU A 8 14.04 -2.53 -26.23
C LEU A 8 15.19 -2.09 -27.12
N LYS A 9 15.90 -1.02 -26.72
CA LYS A 9 17.11 -0.52 -27.40
C LYS A 9 18.22 -1.58 -27.49
N LYS A 10 18.22 -2.60 -26.63
CA LYS A 10 19.20 -3.70 -26.64
C LYS A 10 18.75 -4.94 -27.44
N LEU A 11 17.50 -4.96 -27.92
CA LEU A 11 16.98 -6.06 -28.73
C LEU A 11 17.49 -6.00 -30.18
N SER A 12 17.51 -7.15 -30.85
CA SER A 12 17.77 -7.22 -32.29
C SER A 12 16.57 -6.73 -33.10
N ASP A 13 16.81 -6.35 -34.35
CA ASP A 13 15.75 -5.88 -35.26
C ASP A 13 14.69 -6.96 -35.52
N ASN A 14 15.10 -8.23 -35.52
CA ASN A 14 14.20 -9.38 -35.61
C ASN A 14 13.29 -9.50 -34.38
N ASP A 15 13.84 -9.28 -33.19
CA ASP A 15 13.07 -9.36 -31.93
C ASP A 15 12.04 -8.23 -31.85
N ILE A 16 12.39 -7.03 -32.31
CA ILE A 16 11.47 -5.88 -32.39
C ILE A 16 10.38 -6.14 -33.43
N SER A 17 10.76 -6.65 -34.61
CA SER A 17 9.80 -7.04 -35.64
C SER A 17 8.81 -8.09 -35.12
N LEU A 18 9.29 -9.05 -34.31
CA LEU A 18 8.42 -10.00 -33.60
C LEU A 18 7.48 -9.29 -32.62
N GLN A 19 7.97 -8.35 -31.80
CA GLN A 19 7.09 -7.62 -30.87
C GLN A 19 5.99 -6.85 -31.63
N ILE A 20 6.35 -6.09 -32.67
CA ILE A 20 5.40 -5.35 -33.53
C ILE A 20 4.38 -6.30 -34.14
N ALA A 21 4.84 -7.41 -34.72
CA ALA A 21 3.97 -8.41 -35.33
C ALA A 21 3.00 -9.05 -34.32
N LEU A 22 3.44 -9.30 -33.08
CA LEU A 22 2.59 -9.81 -32.01
C LEU A 22 1.46 -8.80 -31.67
N PHE A 23 1.78 -7.52 -31.49
CA PHE A 23 0.76 -6.49 -31.22
C PHE A 23 -0.26 -6.33 -32.35
N GLN A 24 0.18 -6.46 -33.61
CA GLN A 24 -0.70 -6.32 -34.78
C GLN A 24 -1.55 -7.57 -35.04
N SER A 25 -1.04 -8.76 -34.69
CA SER A 25 -1.63 -10.04 -35.14
C SER A 25 -2.34 -10.82 -34.03
N VAL A 26 -1.91 -10.70 -32.78
CA VAL A 26 -2.47 -11.46 -31.65
C VAL A 26 -3.70 -10.73 -31.12
N THR A 27 -4.87 -11.07 -31.65
CA THR A 27 -6.17 -10.47 -31.30
C THR A 27 -7.24 -11.54 -31.13
N ILE A 28 -8.31 -11.25 -30.38
CA ILE A 28 -9.45 -12.18 -30.24
C ILE A 28 -10.03 -12.55 -31.62
N GLY A 29 -10.12 -11.57 -32.53
CA GLY A 29 -10.66 -11.78 -33.87
C GLY A 29 -9.83 -12.78 -34.70
N ASN A 30 -8.51 -12.80 -34.54
CA ASN A 30 -7.65 -13.76 -35.21
C ASN A 30 -7.64 -15.12 -34.50
N ALA A 31 -7.73 -15.15 -33.16
CA ALA A 31 -7.85 -16.39 -32.39
C ALA A 31 -9.11 -17.19 -32.74
N VAL A 32 -10.26 -16.53 -32.92
CA VAL A 32 -11.54 -17.18 -33.28
C VAL A 32 -11.52 -17.76 -34.69
N LYS A 33 -10.68 -17.23 -35.59
CA LYS A 33 -10.49 -17.77 -36.94
C LYS A 33 -9.65 -19.05 -36.95
N GLU A 34 -8.88 -19.29 -35.90
CA GLU A 34 -8.05 -20.48 -35.74
C GLU A 34 -8.84 -21.64 -35.11
N THR A 35 -9.05 -22.70 -35.87
CA THR A 35 -9.86 -23.89 -35.54
C THR A 35 -9.38 -24.75 -34.35
N SER A 36 -8.36 -24.34 -33.59
CA SER A 36 -7.59 -25.21 -32.67
C SER A 36 -7.73 -24.89 -31.17
N PHE A 37 -8.17 -23.69 -30.78
CA PHE A 37 -8.30 -23.35 -29.36
C PHE A 37 -9.57 -23.96 -28.76
N LYS A 38 -9.46 -25.09 -28.06
CA LYS A 38 -10.50 -25.68 -27.17
C LYS A 38 -10.89 -24.79 -25.97
N ALA A 39 -11.00 -23.48 -26.16
CA ALA A 39 -11.62 -22.48 -25.27
C ALA A 39 -12.87 -21.85 -25.94
N VAL A 40 -13.49 -22.60 -26.86
CA VAL A 40 -14.50 -22.13 -27.84
C VAL A 40 -15.83 -21.67 -27.23
N GLY A 41 -16.16 -21.97 -25.97
CA GLY A 41 -17.40 -21.43 -25.38
C GLY A 41 -17.32 -19.92 -25.15
N LYS A 42 -16.41 -19.49 -24.27
CA LYS A 42 -16.38 -18.13 -23.74
C LYS A 42 -15.88 -17.07 -24.74
N LEU A 43 -15.00 -17.44 -25.68
CA LEU A 43 -14.47 -16.50 -26.70
C LEU A 43 -15.45 -16.30 -27.86
N VAL A 44 -16.26 -17.31 -28.19
CA VAL A 44 -17.29 -17.22 -29.24
C VAL A 44 -18.49 -16.39 -28.75
N ASP A 45 -18.94 -16.59 -27.51
CA ASP A 45 -20.00 -15.77 -26.90
C ASP A 45 -19.62 -14.28 -26.85
N PHE A 46 -18.34 -13.97 -26.58
CA PHE A 46 -17.83 -12.60 -26.55
C PHE A 46 -17.70 -11.96 -27.95
N ALA A 47 -17.30 -12.75 -28.97
CA ALA A 47 -17.29 -12.29 -30.36
C ALA A 47 -18.70 -12.04 -30.91
N ASN A 48 -19.68 -12.85 -30.49
CA ASN A 48 -21.10 -12.67 -30.84
C ASN A 48 -21.69 -11.40 -30.18
N MET A 49 -21.30 -11.09 -28.94
CA MET A 49 -21.65 -9.84 -28.25
C MET A 49 -21.14 -8.60 -29.01
N PHE A 50 -20.02 -8.70 -29.71
CA PHE A 50 -19.41 -7.60 -30.45
C PHE A 50 -19.98 -7.37 -31.86
N THR A 51 -20.60 -8.39 -32.46
CA THR A 51 -21.20 -8.30 -33.80
C THR A 51 -22.69 -7.96 -33.79
N GLY A 52 -23.28 -7.76 -32.60
CA GLY A 52 -24.70 -7.44 -32.44
C GLY A 52 -25.65 -8.56 -32.88
N LYS A 53 -25.19 -9.81 -32.92
CA LYS A 53 -25.95 -10.95 -33.42
C LYS A 53 -26.44 -11.83 -32.28
N THR A 54 -27.67 -11.57 -31.83
CA THR A 54 -28.48 -12.56 -31.13
C THR A 54 -29.08 -13.55 -32.13
N ASP A 55 -29.12 -14.83 -31.75
CA ASP A 55 -29.58 -15.99 -32.52
C ASP A 55 -30.43 -15.72 -33.77
N GLY A 56 -29.96 -16.23 -34.93
CA GLY A 56 -30.83 -16.44 -36.09
C GLY A 56 -30.37 -15.94 -37.47
N SER A 57 -29.07 -15.75 -37.76
CA SER A 57 -28.62 -15.52 -39.15
C SER A 57 -27.56 -16.54 -39.61
N PRO A 58 -27.75 -17.23 -40.75
CA PRO A 58 -26.83 -18.24 -41.25
C PRO A 58 -25.74 -17.56 -42.07
N ASN A 59 -24.75 -17.00 -41.40
CA ASN A 59 -23.42 -16.84 -41.99
C ASN A 59 -22.40 -17.14 -40.89
N LYS A 60 -22.13 -18.44 -40.75
CA LYS A 60 -21.03 -18.99 -39.95
C LYS A 60 -19.74 -18.25 -40.36
N ILE A 61 -18.95 -17.84 -39.36
CA ILE A 61 -17.60 -17.31 -39.59
C ILE A 61 -16.88 -18.29 -40.50
N ASN A 62 -16.48 -17.84 -41.69
CA ASN A 62 -15.73 -18.67 -42.63
C ASN A 62 -14.32 -18.87 -42.06
N TYR A 63 -14.09 -20.07 -41.53
CA TYR A 63 -12.82 -20.52 -40.97
C TYR A 63 -11.77 -20.58 -42.08
N GLN A 64 -10.69 -19.80 -41.93
CA GLN A 64 -9.52 -19.90 -42.81
C GLN A 64 -8.45 -20.77 -42.15
N ALA A 65 -7.73 -21.55 -42.97
CA ALA A 65 -6.74 -22.53 -42.54
C ALA A 65 -5.40 -21.93 -42.04
N LYS A 66 -5.30 -20.60 -41.83
CA LYS A 66 -4.07 -19.96 -41.33
C LYS A 66 -4.17 -19.74 -39.83
N GLY A 67 -3.23 -20.30 -39.06
CA GLY A 67 -3.14 -20.07 -37.63
C GLY A 67 -2.66 -18.65 -37.32
N VAL A 68 -2.89 -18.18 -36.08
CA VAL A 68 -2.37 -16.88 -35.63
C VAL A 68 -0.84 -16.83 -35.76
N GLU A 69 -0.17 -17.96 -35.56
CA GLU A 69 1.28 -18.12 -35.77
C GLU A 69 1.70 -17.77 -37.20
N ASP A 70 1.00 -18.29 -38.22
CA ASP A 70 1.28 -17.99 -39.62
C ASP A 70 1.07 -16.50 -39.93
N ILE A 71 0.07 -15.87 -39.31
CA ILE A 71 -0.19 -14.44 -39.47
C ILE A 71 0.99 -13.64 -38.91
N VAL A 72 1.45 -13.96 -37.70
CA VAL A 72 2.61 -13.31 -37.08
C VAL A 72 3.87 -13.50 -37.94
N LEU A 73 4.15 -14.72 -38.41
CA LEU A 73 5.31 -15.00 -39.25
C LEU A 73 5.29 -14.26 -40.60
N ASN A 74 4.10 -14.10 -41.20
CA ASN A 74 3.96 -13.30 -42.41
C ASN A 74 4.20 -11.81 -42.15
N GLN A 75 3.74 -11.30 -41.01
CA GLN A 75 3.97 -9.91 -40.62
C GLN A 75 5.44 -9.63 -40.28
N ILE A 76 6.17 -10.58 -39.69
CA ILE A 76 7.62 -10.43 -39.49
C ILE A 76 8.34 -10.28 -40.84
N LYS A 77 7.96 -11.06 -41.85
CA LYS A 77 8.57 -10.98 -43.18
C LYS A 77 8.36 -9.62 -43.85
N THR A 78 7.21 -8.98 -43.62
CA THR A 78 6.97 -7.63 -44.16
C THR A 78 7.79 -6.58 -43.41
N LEU A 79 7.96 -6.74 -42.10
CA LEU A 79 8.72 -5.82 -41.25
C LEU A 79 10.24 -5.89 -41.46
N ASN A 80 10.78 -7.06 -41.82
CA ASN A 80 12.23 -7.27 -42.04
C ASN A 80 12.86 -6.39 -43.14
N ILE A 81 12.06 -5.66 -43.92
CA ILE A 81 12.52 -4.71 -44.94
C ILE A 81 12.79 -3.32 -44.33
N SER A 82 12.20 -3.04 -43.17
CA SER A 82 12.25 -1.73 -42.51
C SER A 82 13.58 -1.51 -41.80
N SER A 83 14.00 -0.25 -41.70
CA SER A 83 15.18 0.12 -40.92
C SER A 83 14.90 0.11 -39.41
N ARG A 84 15.96 0.05 -38.59
CA ARG A 84 15.82 0.12 -37.12
C ARG A 84 15.07 1.36 -36.65
N MET A 85 15.33 2.52 -37.25
CA MET A 85 14.65 3.77 -36.91
C MET A 85 13.14 3.69 -37.17
N GLU A 86 12.75 3.14 -38.32
CA GLU A 86 11.34 2.92 -38.67
C GLU A 86 10.67 1.92 -37.72
N LEU A 87 11.37 0.83 -37.35
CA LEU A 87 10.86 -0.15 -36.40
C LEU A 87 10.65 0.46 -35.01
N ASP A 88 11.60 1.26 -34.51
CA ASP A 88 11.49 1.91 -33.21
C ASP A 88 10.33 2.92 -33.18
N GLU A 89 10.13 3.70 -34.26
CA GLU A 89 9.02 4.65 -34.40
C GLU A 89 7.67 3.94 -34.49
N MET A 90 7.55 2.93 -35.36
CA MET A 90 6.35 2.09 -35.46
C MET A 90 5.99 1.47 -34.12
N PHE A 91 7.01 0.99 -33.39
CA PHE A 91 6.77 0.35 -32.12
C PHE A 91 6.30 1.32 -31.05
N LYS A 92 6.93 2.51 -30.96
CA LYS A 92 6.48 3.58 -30.06
C LYS A 92 5.02 3.96 -30.36
N ASN A 93 4.66 4.12 -31.62
CA ASN A 93 3.30 4.49 -32.03
C ASN A 93 2.26 3.42 -31.65
N ILE A 94 2.61 2.14 -31.80
CA ILE A 94 1.76 1.03 -31.33
C ILE A 94 1.56 1.09 -29.81
N LEU A 95 2.61 1.37 -29.04
CA LEU A 95 2.47 1.48 -27.58
C LEU A 95 1.59 2.66 -27.19
N ILE A 96 1.71 3.81 -27.87
CA ILE A 96 0.82 4.96 -27.66
C ILE A 96 -0.64 4.59 -27.95
N GLU A 97 -0.91 3.96 -29.10
CA GLU A 97 -2.24 3.49 -29.47
C GLU A 97 -2.81 2.56 -28.39
N LYS A 98 -2.04 1.56 -27.95
CA LYS A 98 -2.48 0.61 -26.91
C LYS A 98 -2.66 1.26 -25.55
N CYS A 99 -1.84 2.24 -25.18
CA CYS A 99 -2.05 3.01 -23.96
C CYS A 99 -3.36 3.80 -24.02
N ASN A 100 -3.65 4.47 -25.13
CA ASN A 100 -4.89 5.23 -25.33
C ASN A 100 -6.14 4.35 -25.40
N ASP A 101 -6.03 3.15 -25.97
CA ASP A 101 -7.13 2.16 -25.98
C ASP A 101 -7.46 1.64 -24.57
N LEU A 102 -6.46 1.55 -23.69
CA LEU A 102 -6.56 0.92 -22.38
C LEU A 102 -6.77 1.90 -21.22
N ASN A 103 -6.28 3.13 -21.35
CA ASN A 103 -6.38 4.21 -20.37
C ASN A 103 -7.09 5.43 -20.96
N GLN A 104 -7.96 6.06 -20.17
CA GLN A 104 -8.68 7.29 -20.57
C GLN A 104 -7.78 8.54 -20.65
N ASN A 105 -6.47 8.40 -20.46
CA ASN A 105 -5.50 9.50 -20.53
C ASN A 105 -4.98 9.62 -21.97
N SER A 106 -4.95 10.84 -22.52
CA SER A 106 -4.45 11.09 -23.88
C SER A 106 -2.92 11.16 -23.91
N VAL A 107 -2.28 10.05 -24.30
CA VAL A 107 -0.85 10.00 -24.65
C VAL A 107 -0.69 10.32 -26.13
N ASN A 108 0.38 11.03 -26.50
CA ASN A 108 0.68 11.42 -27.87
C ASN A 108 2.16 11.16 -28.23
N GLU A 109 2.55 11.43 -29.47
CA GLU A 109 3.91 11.20 -29.96
C GLU A 109 4.99 12.00 -29.21
N SER A 110 4.63 13.21 -28.74
CA SER A 110 5.49 14.07 -27.91
C SER A 110 5.64 13.61 -26.46
N SER A 111 4.87 12.59 -26.03
CA SER A 111 4.97 12.07 -24.68
C SER A 111 6.33 11.40 -24.46
N SER A 112 6.84 11.53 -23.22
CA SER A 112 8.12 10.97 -22.82
C SER A 112 8.12 9.43 -22.87
N GLU A 113 9.29 8.85 -23.11
CA GLU A 113 9.48 7.38 -23.00
C GLU A 113 9.16 6.88 -21.58
N ASP A 114 9.44 7.69 -20.55
CA ASP A 114 9.18 7.35 -19.15
C ASP A 114 7.67 7.28 -18.86
N LEU A 115 6.88 8.25 -19.33
CA LEU A 115 5.41 8.22 -19.20
C LEU A 115 4.82 6.98 -19.89
N ILE A 116 5.19 6.74 -21.15
CA ILE A 116 4.70 5.58 -21.90
C ILE A 116 5.10 4.29 -21.17
N SER A 117 6.35 4.18 -20.71
CA SER A 117 6.86 3.03 -19.98
C SER A 117 6.05 2.75 -18.70
N ILE A 118 5.82 3.78 -17.87
CA ILE A 118 5.05 3.62 -16.63
C ILE A 118 3.61 3.19 -16.91
N LEU A 119 2.98 3.75 -17.95
CA LEU A 119 1.62 3.37 -18.35
C LEU A 119 1.55 1.91 -18.83
N VAL A 120 2.50 1.48 -19.67
CA VAL A 120 2.62 0.09 -20.13
C VAL A 120 2.78 -0.86 -18.93
N ILE A 121 3.70 -0.55 -18.01
CA ILE A 121 3.96 -1.36 -16.81
C ILE A 121 2.70 -1.45 -15.94
N ARG A 122 2.02 -0.32 -15.69
CA ARG A 122 0.79 -0.27 -14.87
C ARG A 122 -0.37 -1.03 -15.53
N GLU A 123 -0.55 -0.95 -16.85
CA GLU A 123 -1.57 -1.75 -17.55
C GLU A 123 -1.24 -3.25 -17.54
N ALA A 124 0.02 -3.62 -17.72
CA ALA A 124 0.47 -5.00 -17.64
C ALA A 124 0.31 -5.58 -16.22
N ALA A 125 0.55 -4.78 -15.18
CA ALA A 125 0.40 -5.17 -13.77
C ALA A 125 -1.03 -5.66 -13.44
N LYS A 126 -2.04 -5.11 -14.12
CA LYS A 126 -3.46 -5.49 -13.96
C LYS A 126 -3.74 -6.94 -14.37
N VAL A 127 -2.91 -7.56 -15.22
CA VAL A 127 -3.05 -8.98 -15.60
C VAL A 127 -2.88 -9.90 -14.39
N TYR A 128 -1.98 -9.54 -13.49
CA TYR A 128 -1.59 -10.35 -12.34
C TYR A 128 -2.09 -9.80 -10.99
N SER A 129 -3.02 -8.83 -11.04
CA SER A 129 -3.57 -8.12 -9.88
C SER A 129 -2.48 -7.62 -8.92
N LEU A 130 -1.41 -7.05 -9.46
CA LEU A 130 -0.33 -6.48 -8.65
C LEU A 130 -0.76 -5.14 -8.04
N ASN A 131 -0.20 -4.79 -6.90
CA ASN A 131 -0.49 -3.52 -6.23
C ASN A 131 -0.01 -2.34 -7.09
N PRO A 132 -0.88 -1.41 -7.50
CA PRO A 132 -0.53 -0.31 -8.40
C PRO A 132 0.43 0.72 -7.81
N TYR A 133 0.61 0.73 -6.48
CA TYR A 133 1.44 1.69 -5.76
C TYR A 133 2.89 1.21 -5.57
N MET A 134 3.24 0.01 -6.04
CA MET A 134 4.63 -0.43 -6.14
C MET A 134 5.42 0.46 -7.11
N SER A 135 6.75 0.53 -6.98
CA SER A 135 7.58 1.31 -7.89
C SER A 135 7.52 0.74 -9.30
N PRO A 136 7.58 1.55 -10.38
CA PRO A 136 7.52 1.00 -11.72
C PRO A 136 8.62 -0.03 -12.01
N ALA A 137 9.84 0.10 -11.47
CA ALA A 137 10.87 -0.94 -11.62
C ALA A 137 10.49 -2.24 -10.90
N THR A 138 9.96 -2.14 -9.69
CA THR A 138 9.51 -3.31 -8.90
C THR A 138 8.31 -4.00 -9.54
N LEU A 139 7.37 -3.21 -10.09
CA LEU A 139 6.26 -3.72 -10.90
C LEU A 139 6.76 -4.46 -12.13
N ALA A 140 7.67 -3.85 -12.91
CA ALA A 140 8.24 -4.47 -14.10
C ALA A 140 8.91 -5.82 -13.79
N GLN A 141 9.68 -5.88 -12.69
CA GLN A 141 10.30 -7.13 -12.24
C GLN A 141 9.25 -8.17 -11.85
N SER A 142 8.25 -7.79 -11.07
CA SER A 142 7.17 -8.69 -10.63
C SER A 142 6.35 -9.24 -11.80
N ILE A 143 6.08 -8.39 -12.81
CA ILE A 143 5.42 -8.81 -14.06
C ILE A 143 6.30 -9.79 -14.81
N SER A 144 7.59 -9.48 -14.97
CA SER A 144 8.56 -10.34 -15.66
C SER A 144 8.62 -11.74 -15.02
N ASP A 145 8.71 -11.81 -13.69
CA ASP A 145 8.80 -13.08 -12.97
C ASP A 145 7.51 -13.90 -13.11
N LYS A 146 6.33 -13.27 -12.92
CA LYS A 146 5.03 -13.93 -13.07
C LYS A 146 4.75 -14.38 -14.50
N TYR A 147 5.07 -13.55 -15.49
CA TYR A 147 4.92 -13.91 -16.90
C TYR A 147 5.83 -15.09 -17.25
N TYR A 148 7.08 -15.08 -16.80
CA TYR A 148 8.02 -16.17 -17.07
C TYR A 148 7.55 -17.50 -16.45
N GLU A 149 7.06 -17.48 -15.21
CA GLU A 149 6.46 -18.65 -14.57
C GLU A 149 5.27 -19.19 -15.37
N GLN A 150 4.38 -18.29 -15.81
CA GLN A 150 3.24 -18.65 -16.65
C GLN A 150 3.69 -19.25 -18.00
N PHE A 151 4.66 -18.63 -18.66
CA PHE A 151 5.25 -19.09 -19.92
C PHE A 151 5.82 -20.50 -19.77
N LEU A 152 6.61 -20.75 -18.73
CA LEU A 152 7.19 -22.08 -18.47
C LEU A 152 6.11 -23.13 -18.16
N ASN A 153 5.07 -22.75 -17.40
CA ASN A 153 3.91 -23.62 -17.17
C ASN A 153 3.20 -23.98 -18.47
N ARG A 154 3.09 -23.03 -19.41
CA ARG A 154 2.50 -23.29 -20.72
C ARG A 154 3.39 -24.20 -21.56
N LEU A 155 4.69 -23.91 -21.64
CA LEU A 155 5.67 -24.76 -22.31
C LEU A 155 5.58 -26.19 -21.79
N HIS A 156 5.53 -26.38 -20.46
CA HIS A 156 5.39 -27.70 -19.86
C HIS A 156 4.11 -28.41 -20.29
N LYS A 157 2.96 -27.73 -20.25
CA LYS A 157 1.67 -28.30 -20.69
C LYS A 157 1.69 -28.72 -22.17
N ASP A 158 2.38 -27.98 -23.02
CA ASP A 158 2.47 -28.30 -24.45
C ASP A 158 3.43 -29.48 -24.68
N LEU A 159 4.56 -29.54 -23.96
CA LEU A 159 5.48 -30.69 -23.97
C LEU A 159 4.79 -32.00 -23.53
N LEU A 160 3.90 -31.94 -22.52
CA LEU A 160 3.13 -33.09 -22.06
C LEU A 160 2.12 -33.62 -23.08
N LYS A 161 1.72 -32.78 -24.05
CA LYS A 161 0.72 -33.11 -25.08
C LYS A 161 1.34 -33.45 -26.43
N GLU A 162 2.67 -33.42 -26.55
CA GLU A 162 3.35 -33.72 -27.80
C GLU A 162 3.05 -35.15 -28.27
N SER A 163 2.81 -35.31 -29.57
CA SER A 163 2.79 -36.64 -30.19
C SER A 163 4.20 -37.26 -30.15
N PRO A 164 4.33 -38.59 -30.31
CA PRO A 164 5.65 -39.24 -30.34
C PRO A 164 6.59 -38.68 -31.41
N GLU A 165 6.06 -38.19 -32.53
CA GLU A 165 6.82 -37.56 -33.61
C GLU A 165 7.30 -36.16 -33.21
N GLN A 166 6.41 -35.34 -32.63
CA GLN A 166 6.75 -34.02 -32.11
C GLN A 166 7.79 -34.11 -31.01
N ALA A 167 7.61 -35.06 -30.09
CA ALA A 167 8.56 -35.30 -29.00
C ALA A 167 9.96 -35.62 -29.52
N LYS A 168 10.08 -36.41 -30.60
CA LYS A 168 11.35 -36.73 -31.23
C LYS A 168 12.03 -35.49 -31.84
N ILE A 169 11.26 -34.58 -32.45
CA ILE A 169 11.77 -33.32 -32.99
C ILE A 169 12.30 -32.44 -31.86
N THR A 170 11.50 -32.28 -30.80
CA THR A 170 11.88 -31.51 -29.61
C THR A 170 13.12 -32.08 -28.93
N ASP A 171 13.22 -33.40 -28.76
CA ASP A 171 14.40 -34.07 -28.19
C ASP A 171 15.66 -33.82 -29.03
N ASN A 172 15.54 -33.84 -30.36
CA ASN A 172 16.66 -33.55 -31.26
C ASN A 172 17.09 -32.07 -31.17
N ASN A 173 16.14 -31.15 -31.05
CA ASN A 173 16.42 -29.73 -30.85
C ASN A 173 17.13 -29.51 -29.50
N ILE A 174 16.62 -30.09 -28.42
CA ILE A 174 17.28 -30.07 -27.10
C ILE A 174 18.71 -30.59 -27.22
N GLN A 175 18.95 -31.72 -27.90
CA GLN A 175 20.30 -32.26 -28.10
C GLN A 175 21.20 -31.27 -28.86
N ARG A 176 20.68 -30.61 -29.89
CA ARG A 176 21.44 -29.63 -30.69
C ARG A 176 21.90 -28.44 -29.84
N TYR A 177 21.03 -27.92 -28.97
CA TYR A 177 21.40 -26.80 -28.09
C TYR A 177 22.25 -27.27 -26.90
N LEU A 178 22.00 -28.47 -26.37
CA LEU A 178 22.85 -29.07 -25.35
C LEU A 178 24.31 -29.21 -25.83
N ASN A 179 24.52 -29.60 -27.09
CA ASN A 179 25.86 -29.72 -27.67
C ASN A 179 26.59 -28.36 -27.80
N LYS A 180 25.85 -27.25 -27.81
CA LYS A 180 26.41 -25.88 -27.88
C LYS A 180 26.56 -25.25 -26.49
N ALA A 181 25.95 -25.82 -25.46
CA ALA A 181 25.92 -25.23 -24.13
C ALA A 181 27.33 -25.28 -23.49
N PRO A 182 27.75 -24.20 -22.80
CA PRO A 182 28.97 -24.20 -22.01
C PRO A 182 28.98 -25.33 -20.96
N ILE A 183 30.13 -25.99 -20.79
CA ILE A 183 30.30 -27.11 -19.84
C ILE A 183 29.88 -26.71 -18.42
N GLU A 184 30.10 -25.45 -18.02
CA GLU A 184 29.69 -24.94 -16.72
C GLU A 184 28.18 -24.93 -16.52
N LEU A 185 27.41 -24.50 -17.53
CA LEU A 185 25.95 -24.53 -17.49
C LEU A 185 25.43 -25.97 -17.44
N ILE A 186 26.03 -26.87 -18.21
CA ILE A 186 25.68 -28.30 -18.18
C ILE A 186 25.93 -28.88 -16.78
N ARG A 187 27.08 -28.58 -16.16
CA ARG A 187 27.39 -29.01 -14.78
C ARG A 187 26.40 -28.44 -13.76
N ASN A 188 26.06 -27.17 -13.88
CA ASN A 188 25.10 -26.52 -12.97
C ASN A 188 23.71 -27.15 -13.10
N MET A 189 23.26 -27.42 -14.33
CA MET A 189 22.03 -28.16 -14.59
C MET A 189 22.09 -29.56 -13.98
N SER A 190 23.14 -30.35 -14.24
CA SER A 190 23.29 -31.71 -13.70
C SER A 190 23.35 -31.79 -12.17
N LYS A 191 23.72 -30.69 -11.48
CA LYS A 191 23.59 -30.60 -10.01
C LYS A 191 22.15 -30.39 -9.55
N LYS A 192 21.33 -29.69 -10.35
CA LYS A 192 19.93 -29.36 -10.04
C LYS A 192 18.96 -30.49 -10.40
N ILE A 193 19.28 -31.30 -11.41
CA ILE A 193 18.40 -32.35 -11.94
C ILE A 193 19.09 -33.73 -11.98
N ILE A 194 18.35 -34.78 -11.63
CA ILE A 194 18.84 -36.17 -11.69
C ILE A 194 18.51 -36.74 -13.07
N LEU A 195 19.53 -36.90 -13.90
CA LEU A 195 19.40 -37.46 -15.25
C LEU A 195 19.88 -38.91 -15.28
N LYS A 196 19.10 -39.78 -15.94
CA LYS A 196 19.53 -41.15 -16.27
C LYS A 196 20.53 -41.16 -17.44
N GLU A 197 20.37 -40.23 -18.37
CA GLU A 197 21.23 -40.06 -19.54
C GLU A 197 21.32 -38.55 -19.85
N LEU A 198 22.54 -38.04 -20.08
CA LEU A 198 22.76 -36.66 -20.51
C LEU A 198 22.61 -36.58 -22.03
N SER A 199 21.38 -36.73 -22.50
CA SER A 199 21.01 -36.64 -23.91
C SER A 199 19.71 -35.84 -24.06
N GLY A 200 19.45 -35.31 -25.25
CA GLY A 200 18.21 -34.59 -25.55
C GLY A 200 16.97 -35.45 -25.31
N ARG A 201 17.05 -36.75 -25.57
CA ARG A 201 16.00 -37.73 -25.23
C ARG A 201 15.84 -37.92 -23.72
N GLY A 202 16.95 -38.00 -22.98
CA GLY A 202 16.93 -38.12 -21.52
C GLY A 202 16.30 -36.91 -20.85
N ILE A 203 16.73 -35.72 -21.27
CA ILE A 203 16.20 -34.44 -20.81
C ILE A 203 14.72 -34.30 -21.20
N GLY A 204 14.38 -34.59 -22.46
CA GLY A 204 13.01 -34.57 -22.98
C GLY A 204 12.08 -35.52 -22.22
N ARG A 205 12.55 -36.72 -21.86
CA ARG A 205 11.77 -37.64 -21.01
C ARG A 205 11.58 -37.07 -19.61
N LEU A 206 12.63 -36.51 -19.00
CA LEU A 206 12.57 -35.94 -17.67
C LEU A 206 11.50 -34.84 -17.59
N ILE A 207 11.57 -33.86 -18.49
CA ILE A 207 10.65 -32.71 -18.51
C ILE A 207 9.19 -33.09 -18.85
N ARG A 208 8.95 -34.21 -19.52
CA ARG A 208 7.59 -34.73 -19.78
C ARG A 208 7.05 -35.64 -18.68
N THR A 209 7.85 -35.95 -17.67
CA THR A 209 7.43 -36.82 -16.55
C THR A 209 7.33 -36.08 -15.22
N GLU A 210 7.72 -34.80 -15.17
CA GLU A 210 7.61 -34.00 -13.97
C GLU A 210 6.19 -33.43 -13.77
N THR A 211 5.86 -33.08 -12.53
CA THR A 211 4.55 -32.51 -12.14
C THR A 211 4.57 -30.98 -12.02
N GLY A 212 5.71 -30.33 -12.30
CA GLY A 212 5.89 -28.88 -12.20
C GLY A 212 6.92 -28.37 -13.19
N ILE A 213 7.42 -27.15 -13.02
CA ILE A 213 8.34 -26.50 -13.98
C ILE A 213 9.82 -26.57 -13.56
N LYS A 214 10.16 -27.32 -12.51
CA LYS A 214 11.49 -27.29 -11.89
C LYS A 214 12.58 -27.75 -12.86
N ASN A 215 12.40 -28.91 -13.51
CA ASN A 215 13.41 -29.44 -14.42
C ASN A 215 13.43 -28.63 -15.71
N ILE A 216 12.28 -28.24 -16.26
CA ILE A 216 12.21 -27.33 -17.41
C ILE A 216 12.97 -26.02 -17.14
N THR A 217 12.80 -25.42 -15.96
CA THR A 217 13.53 -24.18 -15.59
C THR A 217 15.03 -24.41 -15.66
N ALA A 218 15.54 -25.48 -15.04
CA ALA A 218 16.96 -25.81 -15.06
C ALA A 218 17.49 -26.11 -16.47
N VAL A 219 16.67 -26.71 -17.34
CA VAL A 219 17.01 -26.98 -18.74
C VAL A 219 17.08 -25.67 -19.53
N VAL A 220 16.07 -24.81 -19.43
CA VAL A 220 16.03 -23.51 -20.11
C VAL A 220 17.19 -22.61 -19.68
N GLU A 221 17.54 -22.58 -18.40
CA GLU A 221 18.72 -21.86 -17.90
C GLU A 221 20.04 -22.36 -18.51
N CYS A 222 20.08 -23.64 -18.92
CA CYS A 222 21.28 -24.28 -19.46
C CYS A 222 21.40 -24.11 -20.98
N ILE A 223 20.33 -24.38 -21.72
CA ILE A 223 20.35 -24.48 -23.19
C ILE A 223 19.64 -23.32 -23.90
N GLY A 224 18.95 -22.44 -23.15
CA GLY A 224 18.16 -21.33 -23.69
C GLY A 224 16.75 -21.72 -24.12
N LEU A 225 15.93 -20.70 -24.41
CA LEU A 225 14.55 -20.87 -24.87
C LEU A 225 14.48 -21.29 -26.34
N ASP A 226 15.50 -21.01 -27.15
CA ASP A 226 15.53 -21.29 -28.59
C ASP A 226 15.53 -22.79 -28.93
N ALA A 227 15.68 -23.65 -27.92
CA ALA A 227 15.47 -25.09 -28.04
C ALA A 227 14.00 -25.47 -28.23
N PHE A 228 13.07 -24.54 -27.98
CA PHE A 228 11.64 -24.74 -28.01
C PHE A 228 10.94 -23.80 -29.01
N ASP A 229 9.68 -24.10 -29.31
CA ASP A 229 8.85 -23.28 -30.18
C ASP A 229 8.30 -22.05 -29.42
N ILE A 230 9.15 -21.03 -29.25
CA ILE A 230 8.86 -19.85 -28.43
C ILE A 230 7.60 -19.14 -28.92
N LEU A 231 7.44 -18.95 -30.23
CA LEU A 231 6.34 -18.16 -30.80
C LEU A 231 4.98 -18.78 -30.44
N LYS A 232 4.84 -20.09 -30.64
CA LYS A 232 3.64 -20.82 -30.28
C LYS A 232 3.32 -20.72 -28.79
N ILE A 233 4.33 -20.83 -27.94
CA ILE A 233 4.14 -20.73 -26.48
C ILE A 233 3.73 -19.31 -26.08
N VAL A 234 4.36 -18.26 -26.64
CA VAL A 234 3.99 -16.86 -26.38
C VAL A 234 2.53 -16.59 -26.74
N ILE A 235 2.11 -16.95 -27.96
CA ILE A 235 0.73 -16.77 -28.41
C ILE A 235 -0.24 -17.51 -27.49
N SER A 236 0.10 -18.76 -27.14
CA SER A 236 -0.73 -19.58 -26.25
C SER A 236 -0.80 -19.05 -24.82
N SER A 237 0.31 -18.54 -24.28
CA SER A 237 0.34 -17.96 -22.93
C SER A 237 -0.49 -16.68 -22.87
N VAL A 238 -0.47 -15.84 -23.92
CA VAL A 238 -1.34 -14.66 -24.01
C VAL A 238 -2.81 -15.08 -23.89
N TYR A 239 -3.27 -16.03 -24.72
CA TYR A 239 -4.67 -16.46 -24.71
C TYR A 239 -5.10 -17.20 -23.43
N ASP A 240 -4.21 -17.93 -22.78
CA ASP A 240 -4.52 -18.59 -21.49
C ASP A 240 -4.85 -17.58 -20.37
N THR A 241 -4.35 -16.35 -20.45
CA THR A 241 -4.57 -15.28 -19.46
C THR A 241 -5.85 -14.45 -19.69
N VAL A 242 -6.54 -14.65 -20.82
CA VAL A 242 -7.49 -13.67 -21.35
C VAL A 242 -8.96 -14.03 -21.07
N LEU A 243 -9.69 -13.04 -20.56
CA LEU A 243 -11.16 -12.95 -20.59
C LEU A 243 -11.54 -11.53 -21.12
N GLY A 244 -11.72 -11.37 -22.44
CA GLY A 244 -12.12 -10.10 -23.10
C GLY A 244 -10.99 -9.34 -23.81
N ILE A 245 -11.35 -8.41 -24.73
CA ILE A 245 -10.42 -7.76 -25.69
C ILE A 245 -9.28 -7.00 -25.01
N ASN A 246 -9.60 -6.14 -24.04
CA ASN A 246 -8.58 -5.33 -23.33
C ASN A 246 -7.60 -6.19 -22.52
N ARG A 247 -7.98 -7.43 -22.16
CA ARG A 247 -7.06 -8.36 -21.50
C ARG A 247 -6.02 -8.95 -22.46
N VAL A 248 -6.33 -9.08 -23.76
CA VAL A 248 -5.33 -9.51 -24.76
C VAL A 248 -4.23 -8.47 -24.85
N SER A 249 -4.58 -7.20 -25.04
CA SER A 249 -3.62 -6.11 -25.10
C SER A 249 -2.76 -6.06 -23.83
N ARG A 250 -3.37 -6.14 -22.63
CA ARG A 250 -2.63 -6.19 -21.37
C ARG A 250 -1.72 -7.41 -21.23
N ALA A 251 -2.12 -8.58 -21.71
CA ALA A 251 -1.29 -9.78 -21.68
C ALA A 251 -0.08 -9.68 -22.63
N ILE A 252 -0.25 -9.06 -23.80
CA ILE A 252 0.89 -8.76 -24.70
C ILE A 252 1.80 -7.70 -24.06
N LEU A 253 1.26 -6.68 -23.38
CA LEU A 253 2.07 -5.72 -22.63
C LEU A 253 2.87 -6.40 -21.50
N ALA A 254 2.31 -7.39 -20.80
CA ALA A 254 3.03 -8.16 -19.79
C ALA A 254 4.19 -8.97 -20.40
N GLN A 255 3.97 -9.60 -21.54
CA GLN A 255 5.02 -10.28 -22.31
C GLN A 255 6.12 -9.30 -22.76
N LEU A 256 5.75 -8.11 -23.22
CA LEU A 256 6.68 -7.06 -23.61
C LEU A 256 7.55 -6.62 -22.43
N VAL A 257 6.96 -6.40 -21.25
CA VAL A 257 7.70 -6.03 -20.04
C VAL A 257 8.73 -7.11 -19.70
N TRP A 258 8.37 -8.40 -19.77
CA TRP A 258 9.33 -9.49 -19.58
C TRP A 258 10.49 -9.47 -20.59
N VAL A 259 10.20 -9.30 -21.89
CA VAL A 259 11.25 -9.19 -22.93
C VAL A 259 12.16 -8.01 -22.65
N SER A 260 11.60 -6.86 -22.30
CA SER A 260 12.35 -5.66 -21.98
C SER A 260 13.25 -5.85 -20.74
N VAL A 261 12.73 -6.43 -19.66
CA VAL A 261 13.52 -6.73 -18.45
C VAL A 261 14.70 -7.64 -18.78
N ASN A 262 14.47 -8.68 -19.58
CA ASN A 262 15.54 -9.58 -20.03
C ASN A 262 16.57 -8.86 -20.91
N GLY A 263 16.11 -8.06 -21.89
CA GLY A 263 16.98 -7.29 -22.78
C GLY A 263 17.89 -6.31 -22.04
N TYR A 264 17.40 -5.72 -20.95
CA TYR A 264 18.20 -4.81 -20.13
C TYR A 264 19.30 -5.52 -19.32
N GLY A 265 19.06 -6.75 -18.87
CA GLY A 265 19.97 -7.51 -18.01
C GLY A 265 19.31 -8.26 -16.85
N LYS A 266 18.01 -8.56 -16.94
CA LYS A 266 17.18 -9.30 -15.94
C LYS A 266 16.87 -8.58 -14.63
N LYS A 267 17.34 -7.34 -14.44
CA LYS A 267 17.07 -6.58 -13.22
C LYS A 267 16.81 -5.11 -13.53
N PHE A 268 15.55 -4.71 -13.42
CA PHE A 268 15.15 -3.30 -13.46
C PHE A 268 15.29 -2.63 -12.10
N THR A 269 15.15 -3.41 -11.02
CA THR A 269 15.20 -2.89 -9.66
C THR A 269 16.58 -2.35 -9.30
N LEU A 270 16.56 -1.29 -8.49
CA LEU A 270 17.78 -0.63 -8.05
C LEU A 270 18.64 -1.55 -7.18
N ASN A 271 19.94 -1.26 -7.12
CA ASN A 271 20.77 -1.82 -6.06
C ASN A 271 20.50 -1.08 -4.76
N ARG A 272 19.82 -1.72 -3.81
CA ARG A 272 19.50 -1.15 -2.49
C ARG A 272 20.74 -0.72 -1.71
N ASP A 273 21.87 -1.39 -1.91
CA ASP A 273 23.13 -1.06 -1.25
C ASP A 273 23.64 0.35 -1.58
N ALA A 274 23.15 0.94 -2.68
CA ALA A 274 23.51 2.28 -3.12
C ALA A 274 22.60 3.38 -2.53
N LEU A 275 21.55 3.03 -1.77
CA LEU A 275 20.61 3.97 -1.19
C LEU A 275 21.13 4.53 0.15
N PRO A 276 20.79 5.79 0.48
CA PRO A 276 21.41 6.48 1.61
C PRO A 276 21.11 5.86 2.98
N ASN A 277 19.92 5.28 3.20
CA ASN A 277 19.58 4.59 4.47
C ASN A 277 19.75 3.07 4.41
N TYR A 278 20.54 2.55 3.48
CA TYR A 278 20.83 1.12 3.44
C TYR A 278 21.59 0.66 4.71
N ILE A 279 21.16 -0.48 5.26
CA ILE A 279 21.78 -1.11 6.42
C ILE A 279 22.39 -2.43 5.98
N PRO A 280 23.72 -2.60 6.11
CA PRO A 280 24.39 -3.88 5.84
C PRO A 280 23.84 -5.02 6.69
N ALA A 281 23.78 -6.23 6.13
CA ALA A 281 23.14 -7.38 6.76
C ALA A 281 23.66 -7.72 8.17
N ASN A 282 24.93 -7.45 8.45
CA ASN A 282 25.55 -7.67 9.76
C ASN A 282 25.14 -6.65 10.83
N MET A 283 24.55 -5.51 10.46
CA MET A 283 24.12 -4.45 11.37
C MET A 283 22.60 -4.36 11.54
N ILE A 284 21.82 -5.13 10.77
CA ILE A 284 20.34 -5.05 10.79
C ILE A 284 19.78 -5.33 12.18
N ALA A 285 20.30 -6.33 12.89
CA ALA A 285 19.78 -6.69 14.21
C ALA A 285 19.93 -5.54 15.23
N GLU A 286 21.14 -5.01 15.38
CA GLU A 286 21.42 -3.87 16.27
C GLU A 286 20.59 -2.63 15.91
N ARG A 287 20.47 -2.33 14.60
CA ARG A 287 19.70 -1.18 14.14
C ARG A 287 18.18 -1.33 14.33
N ASN A 288 17.68 -2.55 14.30
CA ASN A 288 16.28 -2.86 14.58
C ASN A 288 15.99 -2.77 16.08
N ASP A 289 16.93 -3.14 16.94
CA ASP A 289 16.79 -2.99 18.40
C ASP A 289 16.72 -1.50 18.79
N GLU A 290 17.63 -0.67 18.26
CA GLU A 290 17.60 0.80 18.42
C GLU A 290 16.26 1.40 17.95
N GLU A 291 15.78 0.95 16.79
CA GLU A 291 14.51 1.40 16.20
C GLU A 291 13.31 0.97 17.04
N THR A 292 13.33 -0.26 17.57
CA THR A 292 12.28 -0.77 18.46
C THR A 292 12.23 0.06 19.74
N GLU A 293 13.37 0.38 20.36
CA GLU A 293 13.41 1.26 21.53
C GLU A 293 12.82 2.65 21.21
N PHE A 294 13.18 3.22 20.05
CA PHE A 294 12.65 4.49 19.60
C PHE A 294 11.12 4.49 19.44
N PHE A 295 10.55 3.49 18.76
CA PHE A 295 9.09 3.40 18.60
C PHE A 295 8.37 3.10 19.92
N MET A 296 8.98 2.34 20.82
CA MET A 296 8.44 2.12 22.16
C MET A 296 8.36 3.43 22.97
N LEU A 297 9.34 4.33 22.83
CA LEU A 297 9.29 5.66 23.45
C LEU A 297 8.15 6.52 22.88
N ILE A 298 7.94 6.51 21.56
CA ILE A 298 6.84 7.22 20.91
C ILE A 298 5.48 6.66 21.38
N LEU A 299 5.34 5.34 21.44
CA LEU A 299 4.12 4.69 21.93
C LEU A 299 3.84 5.04 23.39
N ASN A 300 4.85 4.98 24.26
CA ASN A 300 4.72 5.38 25.66
C ASN A 300 4.25 6.84 25.81
N ARG A 301 4.82 7.76 25.01
CA ARG A 301 4.37 9.17 24.98
C ARG A 301 2.87 9.27 24.69
N LYS A 302 2.39 8.54 23.68
CA LYS A 302 0.97 8.54 23.27
C LYS A 302 0.06 7.91 24.33
N GLU A 303 0.51 6.85 25.01
CA GLU A 303 -0.24 6.23 26.10
C GLU A 303 -0.36 7.16 27.31
N LEU A 304 0.73 7.84 27.69
CA LEU A 304 0.73 8.83 28.77
C LEU A 304 -0.19 10.01 28.44
N ASP A 305 -0.13 10.55 27.22
CA ASP A 305 -1.02 11.62 26.77
C ASP A 305 -2.51 11.24 26.90
N ASN A 306 -2.86 10.02 26.46
CA ASN A 306 -4.21 9.49 26.61
C ASN A 306 -4.64 9.34 28.09
N LYS A 307 -3.73 8.88 28.95
CA LYS A 307 -3.99 8.77 30.41
C LYS A 307 -4.22 10.16 31.03
N ILE A 308 -3.37 11.14 30.71
CA ILE A 308 -3.50 12.53 31.17
C ILE A 308 -4.85 13.10 30.75
N ASN A 309 -5.22 12.95 29.48
CA ASN A 309 -6.50 13.44 28.95
C ASN A 309 -7.71 12.78 29.64
N LYS A 310 -7.65 11.47 29.89
CA LYS A 310 -8.73 10.76 30.60
C LYS A 310 -8.85 11.21 32.06
N THR A 311 -7.73 11.32 32.79
CA THR A 311 -7.72 11.75 34.18
C THR A 311 -8.16 13.20 34.33
N ASN A 312 -7.79 14.10 33.41
CA ASN A 312 -8.30 15.47 33.37
C ASN A 312 -9.83 15.52 33.30
N LEU A 313 -10.45 14.74 32.40
CA LEU A 313 -11.90 14.66 32.29
C LEU A 313 -12.56 14.09 33.57
N GLU A 314 -11.88 13.18 34.27
CA GLU A 314 -12.36 12.66 35.56
C GLU A 314 -12.28 13.71 36.68
N ILE A 315 -11.20 14.49 36.73
CA ILE A 315 -11.03 15.61 37.67
C ILE A 315 -12.14 16.65 37.47
N GLU A 316 -12.43 17.05 36.22
CA GLU A 316 -13.51 18.00 35.91
C GLU A 316 -14.88 17.50 36.40
N LYS A 317 -15.18 16.20 36.17
CA LYS A 317 -16.42 15.58 36.63
C LYS A 317 -16.51 15.58 38.15
N LEU A 318 -15.46 15.15 38.86
CA LEU A 318 -15.42 15.13 40.32
C LEU A 318 -15.54 16.54 40.90
N ALA A 319 -14.85 17.52 40.33
CA ALA A 319 -14.91 18.92 40.76
C ALA A 319 -16.33 19.48 40.63
N SER A 320 -17.01 19.23 39.50
CA SER A 320 -18.39 19.69 39.29
C SER A 320 -19.40 19.03 40.23
N GLN A 321 -19.21 17.74 40.55
CA GLN A 321 -20.03 17.03 41.54
C GLN A 321 -19.81 17.58 42.94
N LEU A 322 -18.55 17.88 43.29
CA LEU A 322 -18.18 18.43 44.58
C LEU A 322 -18.78 19.82 44.80
N VAL A 323 -18.70 20.72 43.82
CA VAL A 323 -19.33 22.05 43.90
C VAL A 323 -20.84 21.94 44.14
N LYS A 324 -21.55 21.11 43.35
CA LYS A 324 -22.99 20.90 43.52
C LYS A 324 -23.35 20.32 44.89
N LEU A 325 -22.50 19.47 45.46
CA LEU A 325 -22.73 18.87 46.77
C LEU A 325 -22.40 19.84 47.91
N GLU A 326 -21.37 20.67 47.76
CA GLU A 326 -21.03 21.74 48.71
C GLU A 326 -22.12 22.82 48.75
N GLU A 327 -22.71 23.19 47.60
CA GLU A 327 -23.87 24.10 47.55
C GLU A 327 -25.08 23.53 48.32
N LYS A 328 -25.42 22.25 48.11
CA LYS A 328 -26.50 21.58 48.86
C LYS A 328 -26.21 21.48 50.34
N HIS A 329 -24.98 21.13 50.71
CA HIS A 329 -24.57 21.04 52.11
C HIS A 329 -24.70 22.40 52.81
N LEU A 330 -24.40 23.51 52.12
CA LEU A 330 -24.59 24.85 52.64
C LEU A 330 -26.07 25.18 52.89
N GLU A 331 -26.97 24.78 51.98
CA GLU A 331 -28.42 24.92 52.18
C GLU A 331 -28.90 24.11 53.40
N GLU A 332 -28.46 22.85 53.51
CA GLU A 332 -28.80 21.98 54.63
C GLU A 332 -28.22 22.46 55.96
N TYR A 333 -27.03 23.07 55.95
CA TYR A 333 -26.42 23.67 57.12
C TYR A 333 -27.26 24.82 57.68
N LYS A 334 -27.89 25.63 56.81
CA LYS A 334 -28.85 26.66 57.23
C LYS A 334 -30.07 26.04 57.91
N VAL A 335 -30.67 25.02 57.31
CA VAL A 335 -31.82 24.29 57.88
C VAL A 335 -31.47 23.65 59.23
N PHE A 336 -30.27 23.08 59.35
CA PHE A 336 -29.78 22.53 60.62
C PHE A 336 -29.69 23.60 61.72
N ASN A 337 -29.11 24.77 61.42
CA ASN A 337 -29.01 25.86 62.40
C ASN A 337 -30.39 26.38 62.80
N GLU A 338 -31.32 26.57 61.86
CA GLU A 338 -32.68 27.00 62.15
C GLU A 338 -33.44 26.00 63.04
N SER A 339 -33.34 24.70 62.74
CA SER A 339 -33.97 23.64 63.54
C SER A 339 -33.34 23.51 64.93
N LYS A 340 -32.02 23.70 65.02
CA LYS A 340 -31.28 23.72 66.29
C LYS A 340 -31.72 24.88 67.17
N GLU A 341 -31.76 26.10 66.63
CA GLU A 341 -32.22 27.29 67.37
C GLU A 341 -33.66 27.12 67.88
N LYS A 342 -34.57 26.61 67.04
CA LYS A 342 -35.96 26.32 67.44
C LYS A 342 -36.02 25.32 68.60
N PHE A 343 -35.23 24.25 68.54
CA PHE A 343 -35.17 23.25 69.61
C PHE A 343 -34.58 23.83 70.90
N GLU A 344 -33.47 24.58 70.83
CA GLU A 344 -32.84 25.22 72.00
C GLU A 344 -33.76 26.24 72.68
N GLN A 345 -34.50 27.05 71.90
CA GLN A 345 -35.48 28.01 72.43
C GLN A 345 -36.65 27.33 73.16
N LEU A 346 -37.07 26.16 72.69
CA LEU A 346 -38.09 25.37 73.37
C LEU A 346 -37.48 24.73 74.63
N GLU A 347 -36.27 24.17 74.54
CA GLU A 347 -35.59 23.53 75.67
C GLU A 347 -35.26 24.51 76.81
N SER A 348 -34.93 25.78 76.52
CA SER A 348 -34.71 26.80 77.55
C SER A 348 -35.96 27.11 78.37
N LYS A 349 -37.17 26.92 77.80
CA LYS A 349 -38.46 27.13 78.49
C LYS A 349 -38.91 25.92 79.30
N LYS A 350 -38.19 24.79 79.23
CA LYS A 350 -38.56 23.52 79.89
C LYS A 350 -38.79 23.66 81.39
N ASN A 351 -37.95 24.39 82.09
CA ASN A 351 -38.07 24.60 83.54
C ASN A 351 -39.35 25.37 83.93
N GLU A 352 -39.92 26.19 83.04
CA GLU A 352 -41.17 26.93 83.28
C GLU A 352 -42.42 26.05 83.14
N TYR A 353 -42.33 24.97 82.36
CA TYR A 353 -43.42 24.00 82.15
C TYR A 353 -43.31 22.80 83.10
N ASP A 354 -42.09 22.45 83.56
CA ASP A 354 -41.86 21.37 84.54
C ASP A 354 -42.29 21.76 85.98
N ASN A 355 -42.24 23.06 86.34
CA ASN A 355 -42.44 23.52 87.73
C ASN A 355 -43.78 24.23 88.03
N ASN A 356 -44.68 24.39 87.05
CA ASN A 356 -45.83 25.28 87.18
C ASN A 356 -47.18 24.52 87.15
N ILE A 357 -47.88 24.49 88.29
CA ILE A 357 -49.11 23.69 88.53
C ILE A 357 -50.37 24.32 87.91
N ASP A 358 -50.31 25.59 87.48
CA ASP A 358 -51.48 26.39 87.06
C ASP A 358 -51.73 26.47 85.53
N LYS A 359 -50.94 25.77 84.68
CA LYS A 359 -51.16 25.75 83.22
C LYS A 359 -52.12 24.62 82.78
N PRO A 360 -53.03 24.85 81.81
CA PRO A 360 -53.93 23.82 81.29
C PRO A 360 -53.19 22.57 80.78
N LYS A 361 -53.68 21.37 81.12
CA LYS A 361 -53.08 20.09 80.68
C LYS A 361 -52.90 19.97 79.16
N GLU A 362 -53.79 20.58 78.38
CA GLU A 362 -53.71 20.61 76.92
C GLU A 362 -52.52 21.45 76.41
N GLU A 363 -52.20 22.55 77.10
CA GLU A 363 -51.10 23.45 76.74
C GLU A 363 -49.74 22.81 77.05
N ILE A 364 -49.63 22.12 78.18
CA ILE A 364 -48.44 21.32 78.55
C ILE A 364 -48.23 20.19 77.53
N LYS A 365 -49.31 19.47 77.14
CA LYS A 365 -49.23 18.40 76.13
C LYS A 365 -48.82 18.91 74.76
N LYS A 366 -49.30 20.10 74.35
CA LYS A 366 -48.92 20.75 73.09
C LYS A 366 -47.45 21.14 73.10
N TYR A 367 -46.97 21.76 74.19
CA TYR A 367 -45.55 22.12 74.35
C TYR A 367 -44.61 20.91 74.22
N TYR A 368 -44.85 19.81 74.94
CA TYR A 368 -44.01 18.62 74.78
C TYR A 368 -44.15 17.98 73.39
N GLY A 369 -45.32 18.09 72.75
CA GLY A 369 -45.50 17.72 71.35
C GLY A 369 -44.61 18.52 70.41
N ASP A 370 -44.57 19.85 70.60
CA ASP A 370 -43.74 20.78 69.83
C ASP A 370 -42.23 20.51 70.06
N VAL A 371 -41.81 20.28 71.31
CA VAL A 371 -40.42 19.89 71.66
C VAL A 371 -40.02 18.58 70.99
N ILE A 372 -40.88 17.56 71.02
CA ILE A 372 -40.60 16.27 70.37
C ILE A 372 -40.52 16.44 68.85
N SER A 373 -41.38 17.26 68.26
CA SER A 373 -41.35 17.54 66.82
C SER A 373 -40.09 18.29 66.40
N ALA A 374 -39.72 19.36 67.11
CA ALA A 374 -38.51 20.14 66.88
C ALA A 374 -37.25 19.29 67.07
N LYS A 375 -37.24 18.40 68.07
CA LYS A 375 -36.14 17.44 68.26
C LYS A 375 -36.00 16.47 67.08
N ARG A 376 -37.11 15.94 66.56
CA ARG A 376 -37.09 15.05 65.39
C ARG A 376 -36.59 15.78 64.14
N GLU A 377 -37.00 17.03 63.94
CA GLU A 377 -36.52 17.87 62.83
C GLU A 377 -35.02 18.15 62.95
N TYR A 378 -34.55 18.47 64.16
CA TYR A 378 -33.13 18.64 64.47
C TYR A 378 -32.33 17.35 64.21
N ASP A 379 -32.73 16.22 64.80
CA ASP A 379 -32.05 14.93 64.65
C ASP A 379 -32.01 14.49 63.16
N TYR A 380 -33.07 14.78 62.41
CA TYR A 380 -33.14 14.51 60.97
C TYR A 380 -32.16 15.38 60.17
N ALA A 381 -32.14 16.70 60.44
CA ALA A 381 -31.21 17.63 59.79
C ALA A 381 -29.75 17.30 60.11
N GLU A 382 -29.44 16.92 61.36
CA GLU A 382 -28.10 16.50 61.79
C GLU A 382 -27.64 15.25 61.03
N SER A 383 -28.50 14.24 60.88
CA SER A 383 -28.21 13.01 60.15
C SER A 383 -27.92 13.26 58.67
N TYR A 384 -28.72 14.11 58.02
CA TYR A 384 -28.51 14.50 56.62
C TYR A 384 -27.19 15.26 56.42
N LEU A 385 -26.94 16.26 57.27
CA LEU A 385 -25.72 17.05 57.22
C LEU A 385 -24.49 16.15 57.38
N LYS A 386 -24.52 15.21 58.32
CA LYS A 386 -23.43 14.24 58.54
C LYS A 386 -23.17 13.36 57.32
N LYS A 387 -24.24 12.88 56.66
CA LYS A 387 -24.14 12.07 55.44
C LYS A 387 -23.50 12.85 54.28
N HIS A 388 -23.95 14.07 54.00
CA HIS A 388 -23.38 14.89 52.93
C HIS A 388 -21.96 15.37 53.25
N THR A 389 -21.64 15.63 54.54
CA THR A 389 -20.25 15.91 54.97
C THR A 389 -19.32 14.74 54.64
N MET A 390 -19.75 13.50 54.89
CA MET A 390 -18.97 12.30 54.55
C MET A 390 -18.80 12.14 53.03
N GLN A 391 -19.86 12.38 52.25
CA GLN A 391 -19.77 12.34 50.79
C GLN A 391 -18.86 13.42 50.20
N ILE A 392 -18.86 14.64 50.75
CA ILE A 392 -17.93 15.70 50.37
C ILE A 392 -16.49 15.26 50.67
N SER A 393 -16.24 14.69 51.85
CA SER A 393 -14.91 14.17 52.21
C SER A 393 -14.44 13.09 51.25
N ASP A 394 -15.30 12.13 50.89
CA ASP A 394 -14.96 11.06 49.95
C ASP A 394 -14.66 11.61 48.55
N LEU A 395 -15.45 12.58 48.07
CA LEU A 395 -15.19 13.25 46.79
C LEU A 395 -13.90 14.07 46.83
N LYS A 396 -13.60 14.77 47.92
CA LYS A 396 -12.32 15.48 48.11
C LYS A 396 -11.12 14.54 48.05
N ASN A 397 -11.22 13.38 48.68
CA ASN A 397 -10.17 12.37 48.67
C ASN A 397 -9.94 11.81 47.27
N LYS A 398 -11.02 11.44 46.55
CA LYS A 398 -10.94 10.98 45.15
C LYS A 398 -10.34 12.03 44.22
N LEU A 399 -10.76 13.28 44.37
CA LEU A 399 -10.23 14.40 43.58
C LEU A 399 -8.76 14.66 43.87
N SER A 400 -8.34 14.56 45.14
CA SER A 400 -6.94 14.70 45.53
C SER A 400 -6.08 13.56 44.98
N GLN A 401 -6.58 12.33 45.00
CA GLN A 401 -5.89 11.18 44.41
C GLN A 401 -5.74 11.35 42.88
N ALA A 402 -6.81 11.72 42.18
CA ALA A 402 -6.77 11.96 40.73
C ALA A 402 -5.80 13.10 40.36
N LYS A 403 -5.74 14.16 41.17
CA LYS A 403 -4.77 15.25 41.03
C LYS A 403 -3.32 14.81 41.26
N PHE A 404 -3.08 13.89 42.19
CA PHE A 404 -1.76 13.32 42.39
C PHE A 404 -1.34 12.42 41.21
N GLU A 405 -2.25 11.57 40.72
CA GLU A 405 -1.98 10.70 39.58
C GLU A 405 -1.64 11.49 38.31
N ILE A 406 -2.33 12.60 38.04
CA ILE A 406 -2.00 13.44 36.88
C ILE A 406 -0.66 14.16 37.02
N GLU A 407 -0.25 14.57 38.22
CA GLU A 407 1.09 15.12 38.45
C GLU A 407 2.18 14.09 38.16
N GLN A 408 1.97 12.83 38.56
CA GLN A 408 2.88 11.73 38.23
C GLN A 408 2.94 11.50 36.71
N TYR A 409 1.78 11.38 36.04
CA TYR A 409 1.75 11.18 34.59
C TYR A 409 2.36 12.34 33.81
N ASN A 410 2.16 13.59 34.25
CA ASN A 410 2.78 14.76 33.62
C ASN A 410 4.31 14.75 33.79
N SER A 411 4.81 14.33 34.96
CA SER A 411 6.25 14.18 35.18
C SER A 411 6.86 13.10 34.29
N GLU A 412 6.23 11.93 34.21
CA GLU A 412 6.65 10.84 33.32
C GLU A 412 6.58 11.25 31.84
N TYR A 413 5.51 11.95 31.45
CA TYR A 413 5.33 12.46 30.11
C TYR A 413 6.42 13.45 29.73
N SER A 414 6.78 14.40 30.61
CA SER A 414 7.83 15.38 30.34
C SER A 414 9.15 14.72 30.02
N ILE A 415 9.56 13.73 30.82
CA ILE A 415 10.82 12.97 30.62
C ILE A 415 10.78 12.19 29.30
N ALA A 416 9.68 11.46 29.06
CA ALA A 416 9.51 10.69 27.83
C ALA A 416 9.48 11.59 26.58
N ASN A 417 8.81 12.74 26.66
CA ASN A 417 8.68 13.71 25.60
C ASN A 417 10.01 14.38 25.26
N GLU A 418 10.81 14.77 26.25
CA GLU A 418 12.16 15.31 26.03
C GLU A 418 13.07 14.28 25.33
N LYS A 419 13.12 13.04 25.81
CA LYS A 419 13.92 11.97 25.19
C LYS A 419 13.45 11.68 23.75
N ALA A 420 12.14 11.59 23.53
CA ALA A 420 11.57 11.34 22.22
C ALA A 420 11.86 12.49 21.23
N ASN A 421 11.64 13.75 21.63
CA ASN A 421 11.85 14.91 20.77
C ASN A 421 13.33 15.07 20.40
N MET A 422 14.25 14.82 21.34
CA MET A 422 15.68 14.78 21.06
C MET A 422 16.02 13.77 19.96
N LEU A 423 15.50 12.53 20.05
CA LEU A 423 15.75 11.50 19.04
C LEU A 423 15.08 11.80 17.70
N ILE A 424 13.86 12.35 17.71
CA ILE A 424 13.14 12.77 16.49
C ILE A 424 13.97 13.81 15.75
N ILE A 425 14.42 14.87 16.43
CA ILE A 425 15.22 15.95 15.84
C ILE A 425 16.57 15.41 15.32
N GLN A 426 17.24 14.56 16.10
CA GLN A 426 18.52 13.99 15.67
C GLN A 426 18.38 13.11 14.43
N ASN A 427 17.33 12.29 14.36
CA ASN A 427 17.09 11.41 13.23
C ASN A 427 16.57 12.19 12.00
N SER A 428 15.74 13.23 12.21
CA SER A 428 15.23 14.07 11.13
C SER A 428 16.37 14.85 10.46
N ILE A 429 17.26 15.47 11.23
CA ILE A 429 18.45 16.18 10.69
C ILE A 429 19.35 15.22 9.90
N LYS A 430 19.60 14.00 10.43
CA LYS A 430 20.41 13.00 9.72
C LYS A 430 19.76 12.62 8.38
N LEU A 431 18.45 12.37 8.39
CA LEU A 431 17.71 12.00 7.20
C LEU A 431 17.71 13.14 6.18
N GLU A 432 17.49 14.37 6.63
CA GLU A 432 17.52 15.59 5.83
C GLU A 432 18.85 15.77 5.11
N LEU A 433 19.96 15.66 5.84
CA LEU A 433 21.30 15.77 5.25
C LEU A 433 21.56 14.69 4.18
N LEU A 434 21.16 13.45 4.46
CA LEU A 434 21.32 12.35 3.52
C LEU A 434 20.47 12.54 2.26
N TRP A 435 19.19 12.89 2.42
CA TRP A 435 18.27 13.05 1.30
C TRP A 435 18.61 14.26 0.44
N ASN A 436 18.92 15.41 1.05
CA ASN A 436 19.34 16.60 0.30
C ASN A 436 20.65 16.38 -0.48
N ALA A 437 21.57 15.58 0.06
CA ALA A 437 22.81 15.25 -0.64
C ALA A 437 22.60 14.24 -1.78
N TYR A 438 21.78 13.22 -1.56
CA TYR A 438 21.61 12.11 -2.51
C TYR A 438 20.59 12.43 -3.62
N PHE A 439 19.48 13.09 -3.27
CA PHE A 439 18.38 13.44 -4.18
C PHE A 439 18.42 14.92 -4.56
N TYR A 440 19.56 15.39 -5.10
CA TYR A 440 19.83 16.81 -5.34
C TYR A 440 18.89 17.48 -6.35
N LYS A 441 18.14 16.73 -7.17
CA LYS A 441 17.10 17.29 -8.05
C LYS A 441 15.86 17.77 -7.28
N PHE A 442 15.74 17.41 -6.00
CA PHE A 442 14.55 17.63 -5.19
C PHE A 442 14.81 18.69 -4.13
N ARG A 443 13.78 19.49 -3.83
CA ARG A 443 13.77 20.36 -2.65
C ARG A 443 12.76 19.82 -1.65
N PHE A 444 13.19 19.55 -0.43
CA PHE A 444 12.34 19.02 0.64
C PHE A 444 12.03 20.10 1.68
N ASP A 445 10.79 20.14 2.15
CA ASP A 445 10.41 20.93 3.34
C ASP A 445 10.95 20.24 4.61
N THR A 446 11.52 21.00 5.54
CA THR A 446 12.07 20.50 6.81
C THR A 446 11.03 19.71 7.63
N GLN A 447 9.74 20.07 7.57
CA GLN A 447 8.68 19.38 8.31
C GLN A 447 8.47 17.93 7.85
N VAL A 448 8.89 17.59 6.62
CA VAL A 448 8.79 16.24 6.05
C VAL A 448 9.57 15.23 6.90
N PHE A 449 10.77 15.59 7.33
CA PHE A 449 11.70 14.64 7.93
C PHE A 449 11.27 14.19 9.32
N GLU A 450 10.68 15.07 10.13
CA GLU A 450 10.11 14.70 11.43
C GLU A 450 8.97 13.69 11.25
N GLN A 451 8.06 13.96 10.32
CA GLN A 451 6.94 13.08 10.04
C GLN A 451 7.42 11.72 9.54
N VAL A 452 8.37 11.69 8.60
CA VAL A 452 8.91 10.45 8.04
C VAL A 452 9.55 9.58 9.12
N VAL A 453 10.33 10.18 10.02
CA VAL A 453 10.98 9.48 11.14
C VAL A 453 9.97 8.94 12.16
N ILE A 454 8.87 9.66 12.39
CA ILE A 454 7.82 9.22 13.34
C ILE A 454 6.97 8.10 12.75
N ASP A 455 6.72 8.10 11.44
CA ASP A 455 5.72 7.21 10.85
C ASP A 455 6.29 5.97 10.19
N PHE A 456 7.55 6.00 9.75
CA PHE A 456 8.14 4.92 8.95
C PHE A 456 9.36 4.31 9.61
N THR A 457 9.45 2.98 9.56
CA THR A 457 10.68 2.27 9.93
C THR A 457 11.78 2.49 8.89
N LYS A 458 13.04 2.21 9.22
CA LYS A 458 14.17 2.30 8.28
C LYS A 458 13.97 1.43 7.04
N ALA A 459 13.38 0.24 7.21
CA ALA A 459 13.04 -0.64 6.07
C ALA A 459 11.93 -0.04 5.19
N GLU A 460 10.99 0.69 5.79
CA GLU A 460 9.95 1.44 5.10
C GLU A 460 10.54 2.67 4.38
N ILE A 461 11.38 3.46 5.05
CA ILE A 461 12.12 4.59 4.47
C ILE A 461 12.94 4.14 3.25
N LEU A 462 13.62 3.00 3.32
CA LEU A 462 14.39 2.47 2.20
C LEU A 462 13.53 2.24 0.94
N LYS A 463 12.26 1.86 1.09
CA LYS A 463 11.33 1.73 -0.05
C LYS A 463 10.88 3.08 -0.60
N ILE A 464 10.73 4.08 0.27
CA ILE A 464 10.48 5.46 -0.17
C ILE A 464 11.70 5.95 -0.98
N GLU A 465 12.92 5.66 -0.52
CA GLU A 465 14.15 5.99 -1.23
C GLU A 465 14.28 5.30 -2.59
N GLU A 466 13.83 4.05 -2.73
CA GLU A 466 13.73 3.38 -4.04
C GLU A 466 12.85 4.19 -5.00
N TYR A 467 11.68 4.63 -4.52
CA TYR A 467 10.75 5.44 -5.32
C TYR A 467 11.34 6.80 -5.68
N LEU A 468 11.91 7.50 -4.70
CA LEU A 468 12.58 8.78 -4.90
C LEU A 468 13.74 8.65 -5.89
N LYS A 469 14.47 7.53 -5.85
CA LYS A 469 15.57 7.29 -6.79
C LYS A 469 15.07 7.05 -8.20
N GLU A 470 14.00 6.29 -8.38
CA GLU A 470 13.37 6.10 -9.69
C GLU A 470 12.87 7.43 -10.28
N MET A 471 12.21 8.25 -9.46
CA MET A 471 11.79 9.61 -9.86
C MET A 471 12.98 10.51 -10.18
N HIS A 472 14.01 10.50 -9.34
CA HIS A 472 15.20 11.33 -9.49
C HIS A 472 15.95 10.99 -10.78
N ASP A 473 16.02 9.70 -11.13
CA ASP A 473 16.72 9.26 -12.33
C ASP A 473 15.86 9.40 -13.59
N SER A 474 14.56 9.69 -13.48
CA SER A 474 13.69 9.95 -14.62
C SER A 474 13.95 11.33 -15.23
N ASP A 475 13.71 11.43 -16.54
CA ASP A 475 13.75 12.70 -17.27
C ASP A 475 12.39 13.42 -17.23
N ASP A 476 11.32 12.72 -16.87
CA ASP A 476 9.95 13.23 -16.79
C ASP A 476 9.33 12.87 -15.43
N LEU A 477 9.44 13.81 -14.48
CA LEU A 477 8.83 13.69 -13.15
C LEU A 477 7.31 13.48 -13.21
N ASP A 478 6.65 14.06 -14.21
CA ASP A 478 5.19 14.01 -14.34
C ASP A 478 4.69 12.62 -14.70
N ALA A 479 5.55 11.79 -15.28
CA ALA A 479 5.27 10.40 -15.60
C ALA A 479 4.84 9.58 -14.36
N PHE A 480 5.30 9.97 -13.17
CA PHE A 480 4.99 9.29 -11.92
C PHE A 480 3.62 9.68 -11.36
N SER A 481 3.05 10.79 -11.83
CA SER A 481 1.83 11.37 -11.26
C SER A 481 0.65 10.41 -11.40
N ILE A 482 -0.10 10.27 -10.31
CA ILE A 482 -1.35 9.50 -10.26
C ILE A 482 -2.53 10.47 -10.18
N LYS A 483 -2.35 11.60 -9.50
CA LYS A 483 -3.38 12.63 -9.33
C LYS A 483 -2.75 14.01 -9.44
N THR A 484 -3.54 14.95 -9.95
CA THR A 484 -3.23 16.39 -9.90
C THR A 484 -4.14 17.04 -8.88
N ILE A 485 -3.57 17.86 -8.00
CA ILE A 485 -4.25 18.59 -6.93
C ILE A 485 -3.94 20.07 -7.16
N VAL A 486 -4.97 20.91 -7.25
CA VAL A 486 -4.79 22.37 -7.24
C VAL A 486 -4.77 22.79 -5.77
N SER A 487 -3.69 23.43 -5.31
CA SER A 487 -3.70 24.07 -3.98
C SER A 487 -4.18 25.51 -4.11
N GLU A 488 -5.24 25.86 -3.38
CA GLU A 488 -5.58 27.26 -3.10
C GLU A 488 -4.57 27.82 -2.09
N VAL A 489 -3.86 28.89 -2.45
CA VAL A 489 -2.97 29.58 -1.51
C VAL A 489 -3.80 30.39 -0.52
N VAL A 490 -3.55 30.18 0.77
CA VAL A 490 -3.96 31.06 1.87
C VAL A 490 -2.85 32.09 2.09
N GLY A 491 -3.14 33.38 1.89
CA GLY A 491 -2.21 34.47 2.21
C GLY A 491 -2.73 35.85 1.86
N GLU A 492 -3.13 36.62 2.88
CA GLU A 492 -3.45 38.04 2.80
C GLU A 492 -2.19 38.87 2.47
N SER A 493 -2.11 39.51 1.31
CA SER A 493 -1.76 40.93 1.13
C SER A 493 -1.41 41.29 -0.33
N THR A 494 -2.14 42.30 -0.81
CA THR A 494 -1.82 43.33 -1.82
C THR A 494 -0.92 42.99 -3.03
N GLU A 495 -1.59 43.04 -4.20
CA GLU A 495 -1.10 43.40 -5.55
C GLU A 495 -0.55 42.34 -6.52
N GLU A 496 -0.54 41.05 -6.18
CA GLU A 496 -0.34 40.00 -7.19
C GLU A 496 -1.50 38.99 -7.16
N ALA A 497 -2.02 38.65 -8.34
CA ALA A 497 -3.07 37.63 -8.46
C ALA A 497 -2.53 36.30 -7.90
N PRO A 498 -3.33 35.54 -7.12
CA PRO A 498 -2.86 34.29 -6.53
C PRO A 498 -2.41 33.34 -7.64
N ILE A 499 -1.14 32.94 -7.59
CA ILE A 499 -0.60 31.91 -8.47
C ILE A 499 -1.12 30.57 -7.93
N GLU A 500 -2.09 29.97 -8.63
CA GLU A 500 -2.53 28.61 -8.34
C GLU A 500 -1.38 27.64 -8.63
N GLU A 501 -0.79 27.09 -7.57
CA GLU A 501 0.27 26.09 -7.72
C GLU A 501 -0.37 24.71 -7.94
N VAL A 502 -0.07 24.10 -9.08
CA VAL A 502 -0.57 22.77 -9.45
C VAL A 502 0.38 21.72 -8.89
N LEU A 503 -0.06 21.04 -7.83
CA LEU A 503 0.70 19.96 -7.19
C LEU A 503 0.33 18.60 -7.81
N LYS A 504 1.33 17.87 -8.27
CA LYS A 504 1.22 16.47 -8.69
C LYS A 504 1.42 15.56 -7.51
N CYS A 505 0.79 14.40 -7.55
CA CYS A 505 0.75 13.47 -6.44
C CYS A 505 1.02 12.05 -6.92
N THR A 506 1.92 11.36 -6.23
CA THR A 506 2.21 9.93 -6.39
C THR A 506 2.03 9.23 -5.05
N ILE A 507 1.58 7.98 -5.08
CA ILE A 507 1.43 7.12 -3.90
C ILE A 507 2.45 5.99 -4.01
N CYS A 508 3.31 5.89 -3.00
CA CYS A 508 4.29 4.82 -2.85
C CYS A 508 3.77 3.80 -1.84
N MET A 509 3.69 2.54 -2.23
CA MET A 509 3.46 1.44 -1.30
C MET A 509 4.72 1.23 -0.47
N VAL A 510 4.62 1.42 0.84
CA VAL A 510 5.76 1.28 1.75
C VAL A 510 5.66 -0.01 2.55
N SER A 511 4.45 -0.42 2.92
CA SER A 511 4.17 -1.75 3.48
C SER A 511 2.72 -2.14 3.15
N ASP A 512 2.32 -3.36 3.52
CA ASP A 512 0.94 -3.82 3.31
C ASP A 512 -0.09 -2.96 4.05
N LEU A 513 0.37 -2.20 5.06
CA LEU A 513 -0.45 -1.35 5.91
C LEU A 513 -0.13 0.15 5.76
N LYS A 514 0.90 0.55 5.03
CA LYS A 514 1.28 1.98 4.92
C LYS A 514 1.62 2.39 3.49
N ASN A 515 1.11 3.55 3.10
CA ASN A 515 1.48 4.23 1.88
C ASN A 515 2.12 5.58 2.23
N ALA A 516 3.00 6.07 1.37
CA ALA A 516 3.53 7.44 1.43
C ALA A 516 2.97 8.24 0.26
N GLN A 517 2.48 9.46 0.54
CA GLN A 517 2.04 10.39 -0.51
C GLN A 517 3.17 11.38 -0.81
N ILE A 518 3.66 11.35 -2.04
CA ILE A 518 4.70 12.25 -2.52
C ILE A 518 4.01 13.31 -3.38
N ARG A 519 3.98 14.57 -2.92
CA ARG A 519 3.46 15.70 -3.69
C ARG A 519 4.61 16.50 -4.28
N TYR A 520 4.49 16.96 -5.52
CA TYR A 520 5.58 17.69 -6.19
C TYR A 520 5.08 18.62 -7.28
N THR A 521 5.90 19.62 -7.60
CA THR A 521 5.71 20.51 -8.75
C THR A 521 6.49 19.99 -9.97
N SER A 522 6.20 20.53 -11.15
CA SER A 522 7.00 20.25 -12.36
C SER A 522 8.44 20.79 -12.28
N GLU A 523 8.71 21.73 -11.36
CA GLU A 523 10.04 22.30 -11.14
C GLU A 523 10.90 21.48 -10.15
N GLY A 524 10.34 20.40 -9.59
CA GLY A 524 11.07 19.49 -8.68
C GLY A 524 10.99 19.86 -7.20
N ASP A 525 10.16 20.84 -6.83
CA ASP A 525 9.86 21.12 -5.42
C ASP A 525 8.95 20.00 -4.88
N LEU A 526 9.37 19.36 -3.80
CA LEU A 526 8.77 18.14 -3.26
C LEU A 526 8.29 18.34 -1.82
N VAL A 527 7.04 17.98 -1.61
CA VAL A 527 6.43 17.87 -0.28
C VAL A 527 5.99 16.41 -0.11
N VAL A 528 6.75 15.64 0.65
CA VAL A 528 6.35 14.28 1.05
C VAL A 528 5.45 14.40 2.27
N LYS A 529 4.15 14.14 2.11
CA LYS A 529 3.20 14.12 3.22
C LYS A 529 2.82 12.68 3.54
N TRP A 530 2.87 12.32 4.81
CA TRP A 530 2.24 11.08 5.24
C TRP A 530 0.73 11.18 5.02
N VAL A 531 0.16 10.16 4.41
CA VAL A 531 -1.29 9.95 4.43
C VAL A 531 -1.49 8.55 4.93
N GLY A 532 -2.14 8.43 6.09
CA GLY A 532 -2.30 7.16 6.78
C GLY A 532 -2.97 6.07 5.97
N VAL A 533 -3.12 4.92 6.62
CA VAL A 533 -3.71 3.70 6.04
C VAL A 533 -5.08 4.01 5.43
N GLY A 534 -5.26 3.73 4.15
CA GLY A 534 -6.58 3.72 3.50
C GLY A 534 -6.95 4.97 2.69
N VAL A 535 -6.07 5.45 1.82
CA VAL A 535 -6.51 6.29 0.69
C VAL A 535 -6.99 5.38 -0.42
N GLU A 536 -8.28 5.02 -0.36
CA GLU A 536 -9.08 4.83 -1.57
C GLU A 536 -9.43 6.18 -2.18
#